data_AF-A0AAX2KNK9-F1
#
_entry.id   AF-A0AAX2KNK9-F1
#
_cell.length_a   1.000
_cell.length_b   1.000
_cell.length_c   1.000
_cell.angle_alpha   90.00
_cell.angle_beta   90.00
_cell.angle_gamma   90.00
#
_symmetry.space_group_name_H-M   'P 1'
#
loop_
_entity.id
_entity.type
_entity.pdbx_description
1 polymer ?
#
loop_
_entity_poly.entity_id
_entity_poly.type
_entity_poly.pdbx_seq_one_letter_code
_entity_poly.pdbx_strand_id
1 'polypeptide(L)'
;MLANDQTPLAIINSVVIPAGGTVSGVETKQHEAVSITFDIEKETLFLTLLLSRELTKEVSSLDVYVITDGVEEKWTYNPLFRMSRDKSKHYSLAYKPTEQLGVKFGDGSMGMMPPAGCQVRIDVMASLGDYTLAEGQKLEPAGNIAQYVESLEFKTDSIITGGSGMETTEETRNRAQYYVAYDEQVVWGGDYRQFIQNVVHGTSWLNVWGEALQEKITGFDVRNINKIFFCGHKPGVSQAQLKSEILKALENVPNELNKRFEYVDTNEQPFTIKFTGIARKKCSDRRRSKCY
;
A
#
# COMPACT_ATOMS: atom_id res chain seq x y z
N MET A 1 -23.10 -9.50 -16.15
CA MET A 1 -22.37 -10.41 -15.25
C MET A 1 -21.32 -11.10 -16.09
N LEU A 2 -20.05 -11.06 -15.67
CA LEU A 2 -19.01 -11.89 -16.26
C LEU A 2 -19.33 -13.36 -15.96
N ALA A 3 -18.96 -14.28 -16.85
CA ALA A 3 -19.05 -15.70 -16.55
C ALA A 3 -18.02 -16.07 -15.47
N ASN A 4 -18.28 -17.16 -14.72
CA ASN A 4 -17.44 -17.62 -13.58
C ASN A 4 -15.97 -17.92 -13.94
N ASP A 5 -15.59 -17.90 -15.22
CA ASP A 5 -14.27 -18.18 -15.75
C ASP A 5 -13.58 -16.95 -16.37
N GLN A 6 -14.21 -15.77 -16.34
CA GLN A 6 -13.65 -14.55 -16.92
C GLN A 6 -13.00 -13.66 -15.85
N THR A 7 -11.74 -13.30 -16.06
CA THR A 7 -11.01 -12.41 -15.14
C THR A 7 -11.18 -10.94 -15.55
N PRO A 8 -11.78 -10.08 -14.69
CA PRO A 8 -11.90 -8.67 -14.99
C PRO A 8 -10.56 -7.95 -14.93
N LEU A 9 -10.35 -7.07 -15.91
CA LEU A 9 -9.26 -6.12 -15.98
C LEU A 9 -9.86 -4.74 -16.18
N ALA A 10 -9.38 -3.77 -15.42
CA ALA A 10 -9.88 -2.41 -15.45
C ALA A 10 -8.77 -1.44 -15.87
N ILE A 11 -9.16 -0.43 -16.64
CA ILE A 11 -8.27 0.64 -17.07
C ILE A 11 -8.19 1.68 -15.95
N ILE A 12 -6.98 2.16 -15.63
CA ILE A 12 -6.77 3.11 -14.53
C ILE A 12 -7.31 4.51 -14.89
N ASN A 13 -7.11 4.94 -16.13
CA ASN A 13 -7.45 6.27 -16.61
C ASN A 13 -8.36 6.19 -17.83
N SER A 14 -9.19 7.23 -18.05
CA SER A 14 -9.97 7.31 -19.29
C SER A 14 -9.05 7.43 -20.51
N VAL A 15 -9.38 6.70 -21.56
CA VAL A 15 -8.63 6.69 -22.83
C VAL A 15 -9.56 7.12 -23.94
N VAL A 16 -9.10 8.06 -24.77
CA VAL A 16 -9.82 8.50 -25.97
C VAL A 16 -9.26 7.76 -27.18
N ILE A 17 -10.09 6.95 -27.83
CA ILE A 17 -9.72 6.21 -29.05
C ILE A 17 -10.32 6.94 -30.25
N PRO A 18 -9.51 7.53 -31.15
CA PRO A 18 -10.03 8.14 -32.37
C PRO A 18 -10.55 7.06 -33.33
N ALA A 19 -11.52 7.41 -34.18
CA ALA A 19 -12.10 6.47 -35.14
C ALA A 19 -11.03 5.89 -36.08
N GLY A 20 -10.90 4.56 -36.12
CA GLY A 20 -9.89 3.85 -36.91
C GLY A 20 -8.45 3.95 -36.37
N GLY A 21 -8.25 4.55 -35.20
CA GLY A 21 -6.93 4.64 -34.56
C GLY A 21 -6.66 3.51 -33.58
N THR A 22 -5.38 3.31 -33.26
CA THR A 22 -4.91 2.37 -32.24
C THR A 22 -4.23 3.16 -31.13
N VAL A 23 -4.51 2.80 -29.87
CA VAL A 23 -3.84 3.34 -28.69
C VAL A 23 -3.10 2.20 -28.01
N SER A 24 -1.81 2.40 -27.73
CA SER A 24 -0.93 1.45 -27.04
C SER A 24 -0.46 2.01 -25.70
N GLY A 25 0.06 1.15 -24.81
CA GLY A 25 0.58 1.57 -23.51
C GLY A 25 -0.49 2.03 -22.52
N VAL A 26 -1.72 1.52 -22.63
CA VAL A 26 -2.79 1.80 -21.67
C VAL A 26 -2.51 1.07 -20.37
N GLU A 27 -2.42 1.80 -19.26
CA GLU A 27 -2.22 1.20 -17.94
C GLU A 27 -3.51 0.52 -17.46
N THR A 28 -3.39 -0.77 -17.12
CA THR A 28 -4.48 -1.61 -16.63
C THR A 28 -4.11 -2.28 -15.33
N LYS A 29 -5.11 -2.60 -14.51
CA LYS A 29 -4.95 -3.38 -13.28
C LYS A 29 -5.99 -4.49 -13.24
N GLN A 30 -5.60 -5.63 -12.65
CA GLN A 30 -6.54 -6.67 -12.29
C GLN A 30 -7.22 -6.27 -10.98
N HIS A 31 -8.47 -5.83 -11.08
CA HIS A 31 -9.34 -5.61 -9.93
C HIS A 31 -10.80 -5.66 -10.35
N GLU A 32 -11.67 -5.97 -9.40
CA GLU A 32 -13.11 -5.92 -9.52
C GLU A 32 -13.70 -5.12 -8.36
N ALA A 33 -14.58 -4.18 -8.68
CA ALA A 33 -15.33 -3.44 -7.66
C ALA A 33 -16.57 -4.25 -7.27
N VAL A 34 -16.63 -4.69 -6.02
CA VAL A 34 -17.72 -5.49 -5.45
C VAL A 34 -18.34 -4.73 -4.29
N SER A 35 -19.63 -4.42 -4.39
CA SER A 35 -20.39 -3.76 -3.32
C SER A 35 -21.24 -4.76 -2.55
N ILE A 36 -21.06 -4.83 -1.24
CA ILE A 36 -21.89 -5.64 -0.35
C ILE A 36 -22.69 -4.71 0.55
N THR A 37 -23.96 -5.06 0.75
CA THR A 37 -24.90 -4.23 1.49
C THR A 37 -25.46 -5.00 2.68
N PHE A 38 -25.54 -4.35 3.84
CA PHE A 38 -26.07 -4.90 5.09
C PHE A 38 -27.14 -3.98 5.65
N ASP A 39 -28.31 -4.54 5.97
CA ASP A 39 -29.38 -3.79 6.63
C ASP A 39 -29.21 -3.85 8.14
N ILE A 40 -29.28 -2.69 8.81
CA ILE A 40 -29.08 -2.58 10.25
C ILE A 40 -30.43 -2.53 10.96
N GLU A 41 -30.88 -3.65 11.50
CA GLU A 41 -32.18 -3.72 12.19
C GLU A 41 -32.20 -3.00 13.54
N LYS A 42 -31.07 -3.06 14.27
CA LYS A 42 -30.95 -2.48 15.61
C LYS A 42 -29.54 -1.97 15.87
N GLU A 43 -29.46 -0.89 16.65
CA GLU A 43 -28.18 -0.40 17.18
C GLU A 43 -27.58 -1.47 18.10
N THR A 44 -26.37 -1.92 17.75
CA THR A 44 -25.67 -2.97 18.48
C THR A 44 -24.26 -2.48 18.82
N LEU A 45 -23.90 -2.58 20.10
CA LEU A 45 -22.56 -2.26 20.57
C LEU A 45 -21.52 -3.11 19.85
N PHE A 46 -20.49 -2.49 19.29
CA PHE A 46 -19.41 -3.16 18.57
C PHE A 46 -19.89 -4.08 17.43
N LEU A 47 -20.93 -3.65 16.70
CA LEU A 47 -21.41 -4.35 15.52
C LEU A 47 -20.24 -4.68 14.58
N THR A 48 -20.16 -5.95 14.16
CA THR A 48 -19.15 -6.41 13.19
C THR A 48 -19.87 -7.03 12.00
N LEU A 49 -19.69 -6.43 10.83
CA LEU A 49 -20.19 -6.95 9.56
C LEU A 49 -19.09 -7.76 8.90
N LEU A 50 -19.35 -9.04 8.59
CA LEU A 50 -18.36 -9.96 8.06
C LEU A 50 -18.52 -10.12 6.54
N LEU A 51 -17.39 -10.08 5.83
CA LEU A 51 -17.33 -10.46 4.43
C LEU A 51 -17.37 -11.99 4.30
N SER A 52 -17.72 -12.49 3.11
CA SER A 52 -17.59 -13.92 2.81
C SER A 52 -16.12 -14.34 2.83
N ARG A 53 -15.85 -15.62 3.08
CA ARG A 53 -14.48 -16.17 3.07
C ARG A 53 -13.84 -16.08 1.69
N GLU A 54 -14.65 -16.21 0.64
CA GLU A 54 -14.19 -16.12 -0.75
C GLU A 54 -13.73 -14.70 -1.05
N LEU A 55 -14.59 -13.71 -0.80
CA LEU A 55 -14.22 -12.31 -1.05
C LEU A 55 -13.05 -11.86 -0.18
N THR A 56 -12.98 -12.30 1.08
CA THR A 56 -11.89 -11.95 2.01
C THR A 56 -10.50 -12.23 1.42
N LYS A 57 -10.35 -13.32 0.65
CA LYS A 57 -9.07 -13.70 0.04
C LYS A 57 -8.60 -12.74 -1.04
N GLU A 58 -9.53 -11.98 -1.61
CA GLU A 58 -9.29 -11.12 -2.76
C GLU A 58 -9.31 -9.63 -2.37
N VAL A 59 -9.63 -9.27 -1.12
CA VAL A 59 -9.71 -7.85 -0.71
C VAL A 59 -8.34 -7.18 -0.84
N SER A 60 -8.23 -6.23 -1.77
CA SER A 60 -7.09 -5.32 -1.88
C SER A 60 -7.31 -4.02 -1.10
N SER A 61 -8.53 -3.48 -1.13
CA SER A 61 -8.93 -2.31 -0.37
C SER A 61 -10.43 -2.32 -0.15
N LEU A 62 -10.91 -1.60 0.87
CA LEU A 62 -12.35 -1.43 1.10
C LEU A 62 -12.67 -0.04 1.63
N ASP A 63 -13.82 0.45 1.21
CA ASP A 63 -14.44 1.69 1.68
C ASP A 63 -15.81 1.38 2.29
N VAL A 64 -16.18 2.13 3.33
CA VAL A 64 -17.43 1.91 4.07
C VAL A 64 -18.32 3.13 3.97
N TYR A 65 -19.56 2.91 3.56
CA TYR A 65 -20.60 3.92 3.43
C TYR A 65 -21.79 3.54 4.31
N VAL A 66 -22.29 4.49 5.07
CA VAL A 66 -23.53 4.34 5.85
C VAL A 66 -24.59 5.20 5.20
N ILE A 67 -25.70 4.58 4.82
CA ILE A 67 -26.81 5.16 4.09
C ILE A 67 -27.98 5.30 5.06
N THR A 68 -28.34 6.54 5.38
CA THR A 68 -29.46 6.86 6.27
C THR A 68 -30.43 7.75 5.51
N ASP A 69 -31.71 7.35 5.41
CA ASP A 69 -32.74 8.09 4.67
C ASP A 69 -32.34 8.48 3.23
N GLY A 70 -31.56 7.63 2.55
CA GLY A 70 -31.06 7.86 1.20
C GLY A 70 -29.85 8.79 1.09
N VAL A 71 -29.32 9.29 2.21
CA VAL A 71 -28.06 10.05 2.25
C VAL A 71 -26.90 9.08 2.51
N GLU A 72 -25.97 9.01 1.56
CA GLU A 72 -24.76 8.19 1.70
C GLU A 72 -23.64 8.98 2.37
N GLU A 73 -23.09 8.43 3.45
CA GLU A 73 -21.96 9.03 4.16
C GLU A 73 -20.78 8.06 4.24
N LYS A 74 -19.62 8.48 3.72
CA LYS A 74 -18.38 7.72 3.85
C LYS A 74 -17.86 7.80 5.28
N TRP A 75 -17.63 6.66 5.91
CA TRP A 75 -17.00 6.56 7.22
C TRP A 75 -15.49 6.40 7.06
N THR A 76 -14.73 6.82 8.07
CA THR A 76 -13.26 6.84 8.02
C THR A 76 -12.68 5.64 8.74
N TYR A 77 -11.71 4.97 8.11
CA TYR A 77 -10.95 3.92 8.77
C TYR A 77 -10.11 4.52 9.93
N ASN A 78 -10.29 4.00 11.13
CA ASN A 78 -9.53 4.38 12.31
C ASN A 78 -9.20 3.11 13.13
N PRO A 79 -7.95 2.62 13.05
CA PRO A 79 -7.56 1.45 13.83
C PRO A 79 -7.73 1.73 15.33
N LEU A 80 -8.38 0.81 16.05
CA LEU A 80 -8.63 0.88 17.49
C LEU A 80 -9.55 2.03 17.96
N PHE A 81 -10.25 2.73 17.04
CA PHE A 81 -11.13 3.86 17.38
C PHE A 81 -10.42 4.97 18.18
N ARG A 82 -9.14 5.20 17.92
CA ARG A 82 -8.34 6.19 18.64
C ARG A 82 -8.94 7.59 18.50
N MET A 83 -9.04 8.30 19.62
CA MET A 83 -9.64 9.65 19.70
C MET A 83 -11.07 9.74 19.12
N SER A 84 -11.74 8.59 18.96
CA SER A 84 -13.13 8.56 18.52
C SER A 84 -14.04 8.89 19.69
N ARG A 85 -15.10 9.63 19.40
CA ARG A 85 -16.18 9.93 20.34
C ARG A 85 -17.49 9.37 19.81
N ASP A 86 -18.54 9.53 20.59
CA ASP A 86 -19.92 9.17 20.28
C ASP A 86 -20.39 9.54 18.85
N LYS A 87 -19.94 10.67 18.31
CA LYS A 87 -20.30 11.17 16.97
C LYS A 87 -19.25 10.91 15.88
N SER A 88 -18.15 10.24 16.21
CA SER A 88 -17.09 9.97 15.24
C SER A 88 -17.52 8.86 14.29
N LYS A 89 -17.64 9.18 13.00
CA LYS A 89 -17.99 8.26 11.91
C LYS A 89 -16.80 7.41 11.51
N HIS A 90 -16.38 6.54 12.43
CA HIS A 90 -15.18 5.72 12.29
C HIS A 90 -15.54 4.23 12.24
N TYR A 91 -14.71 3.44 11.55
CA TYR A 91 -14.74 2.00 11.58
C TYR A 91 -13.34 1.42 11.75
N SER A 92 -13.26 0.19 12.26
CA SER A 92 -12.03 -0.59 12.35
C SER A 92 -12.20 -1.90 11.60
N LEU A 93 -11.10 -2.46 11.12
CA LEU A 93 -11.11 -3.81 10.57
C LEU A 93 -11.02 -4.83 11.70
N ALA A 94 -11.68 -5.96 11.52
CA ALA A 94 -11.61 -7.10 12.41
C ALA A 94 -11.43 -8.38 11.59
N TYR A 95 -10.44 -9.19 11.93
CA TYR A 95 -10.26 -10.50 11.30
C TYR A 95 -10.70 -11.59 12.28
N LYS A 96 -11.64 -12.44 11.85
CA LYS A 96 -12.14 -13.55 12.67
C LYS A 96 -11.29 -14.81 12.46
N PRO A 97 -11.18 -15.71 13.45
CA PRO A 97 -10.53 -17.02 13.29
C PRO A 97 -11.14 -17.89 12.17
N THR A 98 -12.34 -17.56 11.70
CA THR A 98 -13.00 -18.18 10.55
C THR A 98 -12.43 -17.73 9.19
N GLU A 99 -11.33 -16.97 9.19
CA GLU A 99 -10.69 -16.39 8.00
C GLU A 99 -11.60 -15.43 7.25
N GLN A 100 -12.33 -14.61 8.02
CA GLN A 100 -13.22 -13.59 7.47
C GLN A 100 -12.76 -12.22 7.94
N LEU A 101 -12.54 -11.33 6.97
CA LEU A 101 -12.40 -9.92 7.22
C LEU A 101 -13.78 -9.33 7.50
N GLY A 102 -13.83 -8.40 8.44
CA GLY A 102 -15.04 -7.68 8.78
C GLY A 102 -14.78 -6.23 9.14
N VAL A 103 -15.84 -5.45 9.04
CA VAL A 103 -15.89 -4.05 9.44
C VAL A 103 -16.56 -3.99 10.79
N LYS A 104 -15.83 -3.49 11.78
CA LYS A 104 -16.28 -3.28 13.15
C LYS A 104 -16.60 -1.81 13.36
N PHE A 105 -17.73 -1.53 14.00
CA PHE A 105 -18.16 -0.19 14.41
C PHE A 105 -17.97 0.05 15.90
N GLY A 106 -18.14 1.31 16.32
CA GLY A 106 -18.02 1.72 17.71
C GLY A 106 -19.18 1.21 18.58
N ASP A 107 -19.19 1.66 19.83
CA ASP A 107 -20.20 1.32 20.85
C ASP A 107 -21.04 2.55 21.26
N GLY A 108 -20.90 3.67 20.56
CA GLY A 108 -21.55 4.94 20.91
C GLY A 108 -20.79 5.77 21.94
N SER A 109 -19.71 5.25 22.54
CA SER A 109 -18.76 6.02 23.35
C SER A 109 -17.46 6.23 22.59
N MET A 110 -16.91 5.15 22.03
CA MET A 110 -15.68 5.09 21.27
C MET A 110 -15.96 4.89 19.78
N GLY A 111 -16.64 5.87 19.18
CA GLY A 111 -17.10 5.81 17.79
C GLY A 111 -18.61 5.59 17.68
N MET A 112 -19.18 6.17 16.64
CA MET A 112 -20.62 6.11 16.36
C MET A 112 -21.05 4.68 16.02
N MET A 113 -22.25 4.31 16.47
CA MET A 113 -22.95 3.11 16.00
C MET A 113 -23.76 3.45 14.75
N PRO A 114 -23.81 2.58 13.74
CA PRO A 114 -24.75 2.72 12.65
C PRO A 114 -26.19 2.75 13.22
N PRO A 115 -27.00 3.78 12.88
CA PRO A 115 -28.37 3.90 13.38
C PRO A 115 -29.25 2.70 13.00
N ALA A 116 -30.25 2.39 13.81
CA ALA A 116 -31.27 1.41 13.44
C ALA A 116 -32.06 1.88 12.20
N GLY A 117 -32.33 0.98 11.26
CA GLY A 117 -33.00 1.28 10.00
C GLY A 117 -32.08 1.83 8.91
N CYS A 118 -30.79 2.03 9.18
CA CYS A 118 -29.82 2.40 8.15
C CYS A 118 -29.32 1.18 7.35
N GLN A 119 -28.66 1.46 6.24
CA GLN A 119 -28.02 0.46 5.40
C GLN A 119 -26.52 0.75 5.31
N VAL A 120 -25.69 -0.28 5.53
CA VAL A 120 -24.23 -0.16 5.40
C VAL A 120 -23.80 -0.81 4.10
N ARG A 121 -23.17 -0.04 3.21
CA ARG A 121 -22.52 -0.53 1.99
C ARG A 121 -21.01 -0.59 2.20
N ILE A 122 -20.43 -1.75 1.93
CA ILE A 122 -18.98 -1.96 1.90
C ILE A 122 -18.59 -2.15 0.44
N ASP A 123 -17.83 -1.20 -0.08
CA ASP A 123 -17.29 -1.23 -1.44
C ASP A 123 -15.87 -1.82 -1.38
N VAL A 124 -15.71 -3.03 -1.90
CA VAL A 124 -14.47 -3.79 -1.90
C VAL A 124 -13.85 -3.74 -3.28
N MET A 125 -12.55 -3.47 -3.35
CA MET A 125 -11.74 -3.73 -4.54
C MET A 125 -11.13 -5.11 -4.38
N ALA A 126 -11.65 -6.08 -5.13
CA ALA A 126 -11.19 -7.46 -5.15
C ALA A 126 -10.08 -7.64 -6.21
N SER A 127 -9.00 -8.34 -5.87
CA SER A 127 -7.90 -8.71 -6.75
C SER A 127 -7.54 -10.18 -6.52
N LEU A 128 -7.21 -10.89 -7.59
CA LEU A 128 -6.84 -12.30 -7.57
C LEU A 128 -5.41 -12.53 -7.02
N GLY A 129 -4.65 -11.47 -6.74
CA GLY A 129 -3.28 -11.57 -6.26
C GLY A 129 -2.32 -11.98 -7.38
N ASP A 130 -1.72 -13.16 -7.29
CA ASP A 130 -0.78 -13.67 -8.29
C ASP A 130 -1.50 -14.02 -9.60
N TYR A 131 -1.40 -13.13 -10.57
CA TYR A 131 -2.04 -13.28 -11.87
C TYR A 131 -1.08 -12.86 -12.99
N THR A 132 -1.05 -13.66 -14.06
CA THR A 132 -0.21 -13.41 -15.22
C THR A 132 -1.03 -13.41 -16.50
N LEU A 133 -0.95 -12.31 -17.25
CA LEU A 133 -1.41 -12.21 -18.64
C LEU A 133 -0.23 -12.35 -19.59
N ALA A 134 -0.37 -13.25 -20.56
CA ALA A 134 0.60 -13.40 -21.63
C ALA A 134 0.55 -12.21 -22.59
N GLU A 135 1.69 -11.92 -23.23
CA GLU A 135 1.75 -10.96 -24.33
C GLU A 135 0.92 -11.45 -25.52
N GLY A 136 0.16 -10.54 -26.10
CA GLY A 136 -0.68 -10.79 -27.26
C GLY A 136 -1.97 -11.56 -27.02
N GLN A 137 -2.37 -11.75 -25.76
CA GLN A 137 -3.65 -12.33 -25.39
C GLN A 137 -4.80 -11.38 -25.76
N LYS A 138 -5.84 -11.92 -26.37
CA LYS A 138 -7.07 -11.18 -26.72
C LYS A 138 -7.93 -10.98 -25.48
N LEU A 139 -8.48 -9.78 -25.34
CA LEU A 139 -9.39 -9.41 -24.26
C LEU A 139 -10.73 -8.96 -24.87
N GLU A 140 -11.81 -9.23 -24.16
CA GLU A 140 -13.17 -8.86 -24.59
C GLU A 140 -13.69 -7.67 -23.78
N PRO A 141 -14.35 -6.68 -24.40
CA PRO A 141 -15.00 -5.60 -23.68
C PRO A 141 -16.09 -6.15 -22.75
N ALA A 142 -16.06 -5.74 -21.49
CA ALA A 142 -17.04 -6.16 -20.47
C ALA A 142 -17.62 -4.96 -19.71
N GLY A 143 -18.68 -5.21 -18.93
CA GLY A 143 -19.31 -4.18 -18.10
C GLY A 143 -19.92 -3.05 -18.93
N ASN A 144 -19.55 -1.80 -18.63
CA ASN A 144 -20.07 -0.59 -19.27
C ASN A 144 -19.63 -0.41 -20.75
N ILE A 145 -18.62 -1.16 -21.20
CA ILE A 145 -18.13 -1.14 -22.57
C ILE A 145 -18.50 -2.40 -23.36
N ALA A 146 -19.33 -3.28 -22.80
CA ALA A 146 -19.73 -4.53 -23.43
C ALA A 146 -20.43 -4.33 -24.79
N GLN A 147 -21.13 -3.21 -25.01
CA GLN A 147 -21.74 -2.93 -26.32
C GLN A 147 -20.72 -2.71 -27.46
N TYR A 148 -19.44 -2.50 -27.15
CA TYR A 148 -18.40 -2.24 -28.13
C TYR A 148 -17.62 -3.49 -28.57
N VAL A 149 -18.06 -4.70 -28.20
CA VAL A 149 -17.42 -5.97 -28.58
C VAL A 149 -17.18 -6.08 -30.09
N GLU A 150 -18.10 -5.59 -30.93
CA GLU A 150 -17.95 -5.64 -32.39
C GLU A 150 -17.12 -4.47 -32.96
N SER A 151 -16.86 -3.43 -32.16
CA SER A 151 -16.23 -2.18 -32.61
C SER A 151 -14.80 -1.99 -32.12
N LEU A 152 -14.41 -2.69 -31.05
CA LEU A 152 -13.11 -2.53 -30.39
C LEU A 152 -12.43 -3.90 -30.23
N GLU A 153 -11.16 -3.98 -30.63
CA GLU A 153 -10.30 -5.13 -30.34
C GLU A 153 -9.28 -4.74 -29.27
N PHE A 154 -9.19 -5.53 -28.21
CA PHE A 154 -8.22 -5.35 -27.13
C PHE A 154 -7.22 -6.51 -27.12
N LYS A 155 -5.93 -6.16 -27.04
CA LYS A 155 -4.82 -7.12 -27.00
C LYS A 155 -3.76 -6.63 -26.02
N THR A 156 -3.17 -7.55 -25.25
CA THR A 156 -2.05 -7.23 -24.36
C THR A 156 -0.79 -6.92 -25.17
N ASP A 157 -0.17 -5.78 -24.89
CA ASP A 157 1.06 -5.31 -25.55
C ASP A 157 2.33 -5.85 -24.88
N SER A 158 2.24 -6.20 -23.59
CA SER A 158 3.33 -6.76 -22.80
C SER A 158 2.80 -7.77 -21.79
N ILE A 159 3.71 -8.58 -21.22
CA ILE A 159 3.39 -9.49 -20.13
C ILE A 159 3.04 -8.66 -18.89
N ILE A 160 1.83 -8.86 -18.35
CA ILE A 160 1.43 -8.33 -17.05
C ILE A 160 1.59 -9.47 -16.06
N THR A 161 2.51 -9.33 -15.11
CA THR A 161 2.76 -10.31 -14.05
C THR A 161 3.00 -9.57 -12.74
N GLY A 162 2.56 -10.15 -11.63
CA GLY A 162 2.73 -9.56 -10.31
C GLY A 162 1.58 -9.92 -9.38
N GLY A 163 1.60 -9.29 -8.21
CA GLY A 163 0.76 -9.65 -7.09
C GLY A 163 1.36 -10.78 -6.27
N SER A 164 0.76 -11.01 -5.11
CA SER A 164 1.05 -12.14 -4.24
C SER A 164 -0.26 -12.64 -3.69
N GLY A 165 -0.39 -13.95 -3.51
CA GLY A 165 -1.54 -14.50 -2.81
C GLY A 165 -1.66 -13.93 -1.39
N MET A 166 -2.83 -14.12 -0.79
CA MET A 166 -3.05 -13.82 0.62
C MET A 166 -1.98 -14.52 1.49
N GLU A 167 -1.41 -13.77 2.44
CA GLU A 167 -0.42 -14.31 3.37
C GLU A 167 -0.99 -15.52 4.13
N THR A 168 -0.14 -16.50 4.40
CA THR A 168 -0.56 -17.67 5.17
C THR A 168 -0.84 -17.30 6.63
N THR A 169 -1.63 -18.12 7.31
CA THR A 169 -1.95 -17.93 8.73
C THR A 169 -0.70 -17.89 9.61
N GLU A 170 0.32 -18.69 9.30
CA GLU A 170 1.60 -18.67 10.05
C GLU A 170 2.42 -17.41 9.80
N GLU A 171 2.46 -16.90 8.57
CA GLU A 171 3.11 -15.62 8.26
C GLU A 171 2.39 -14.47 8.97
N THR A 172 1.06 -14.46 8.91
CA THR A 172 0.22 -13.49 9.65
C THR A 172 0.48 -13.60 11.15
N ARG A 173 0.59 -14.81 11.72
CA ARG A 173 0.86 -15.03 13.14
C ARG A 173 2.24 -14.51 13.55
N ASN A 174 3.26 -14.73 12.72
CA ASN A 174 4.60 -14.22 12.96
C ASN A 174 4.64 -12.68 12.85
N ARG A 175 3.90 -12.10 11.89
CA ARG A 175 3.80 -10.64 11.72
C ARG A 175 2.99 -9.96 12.82
N ALA A 176 1.91 -10.59 13.29
CA ALA A 176 1.08 -10.09 14.38
C ALA A 176 1.86 -9.93 15.70
N GLN A 177 2.95 -10.69 15.92
CA GLN A 177 3.84 -10.49 17.06
C GLN A 177 4.52 -9.11 17.05
N TYR A 178 4.74 -8.55 15.85
CA TYR A 178 5.35 -7.24 15.67
C TYR A 178 4.29 -6.12 15.64
N TYR A 179 3.03 -6.42 15.32
CA TYR A 179 1.96 -5.42 15.18
C TYR A 179 1.75 -4.57 16.45
N VAL A 180 1.76 -5.18 17.63
CA VAL A 180 1.58 -4.45 18.91
C VAL A 180 2.75 -3.52 19.21
N ALA A 181 3.96 -3.84 18.73
CA ALA A 181 5.13 -3.00 18.91
C ALA A 181 5.16 -1.80 17.94
N TYR A 182 4.48 -1.92 16.79
CA TYR A 182 4.51 -0.94 15.69
C TYR A 182 3.09 -0.52 15.27
N ASP A 183 2.34 0.04 16.23
CA ASP A 183 0.91 0.40 16.09
C ASP A 183 0.68 1.73 15.32
N GLU A 184 1.31 1.85 14.14
CA GLU A 184 1.25 2.96 13.16
C GLU A 184 1.40 4.39 13.73
N GLN A 185 1.80 4.47 14.99
CA GLN A 185 2.01 5.68 15.76
C GLN A 185 3.47 5.78 16.13
N VAL A 186 3.99 7.00 16.09
CA VAL A 186 5.39 7.28 16.40
C VAL A 186 5.65 7.43 17.91
N VAL A 187 4.80 6.82 18.74
CA VAL A 187 4.71 7.12 20.18
C VAL A 187 5.66 6.26 21.02
N TRP A 188 6.09 5.09 20.55
CA TRP A 188 7.00 4.24 21.32
C TRP A 188 8.46 4.52 20.94
N GLY A 189 9.13 5.33 21.77
CA GLY A 189 10.60 5.34 21.85
C GLY A 189 11.38 6.02 20.71
N GLY A 190 10.72 6.74 19.81
CA GLY A 190 11.41 7.40 18.69
C GLY A 190 11.59 6.52 17.45
N ASP A 191 10.67 5.58 17.22
CA ASP A 191 10.68 4.72 16.04
C ASP A 191 10.14 5.40 14.77
N TYR A 192 10.75 6.52 14.43
CA TYR A 192 10.50 7.25 13.20
C TYR A 192 11.04 6.51 11.96
N ARG A 193 12.01 5.60 12.16
CA ARG A 193 12.60 4.82 11.06
C ARG A 193 11.57 3.84 10.48
N GLN A 194 10.95 3.03 11.32
CA GLN A 194 10.00 2.02 10.86
C GLN A 194 8.75 2.67 10.25
N PHE A 195 8.23 3.71 10.89
CA PHE A 195 7.08 4.47 10.37
C PHE A 195 7.34 4.99 8.95
N ILE A 196 8.49 5.64 8.71
CA ILE A 196 8.82 6.16 7.39
C ILE A 196 9.09 5.04 6.39
N GLN A 197 9.66 3.91 6.79
CA GLN A 197 9.85 2.76 5.88
C GLN A 197 8.53 2.12 5.45
N ASN A 198 7.51 2.14 6.33
CA ASN A 198 6.17 1.65 6.01
C ASN A 198 5.41 2.59 5.06
N VAL A 199 5.63 3.90 5.15
CA VAL A 199 4.92 4.90 4.31
C VAL A 199 5.69 5.22 3.02
N VAL A 200 7.02 5.34 3.10
CA VAL A 200 7.91 5.69 1.98
C VAL A 200 8.67 4.44 1.54
N HIS A 201 8.04 3.68 0.64
CA HIS A 201 8.60 2.45 0.10
C HIS A 201 9.85 2.70 -0.76
N GLY A 202 10.74 1.69 -0.80
CA GLY A 202 11.90 1.66 -1.70
C GLY A 202 13.14 2.42 -1.22
N THR A 203 13.18 2.85 0.04
CA THR A 203 14.39 3.46 0.63
C THR A 203 15.51 2.42 0.79
N SER A 204 16.72 2.70 0.28
CA SER A 204 17.89 1.82 0.47
C SER A 204 18.36 1.82 1.92
N TRP A 205 18.43 3.01 2.50
CA TRP A 205 18.75 3.20 3.90
C TRP A 205 18.13 4.51 4.38
N LEU A 206 17.77 4.52 5.65
CA LEU A 206 17.20 5.67 6.34
C LEU A 206 17.82 5.74 7.73
N ASN A 207 18.26 6.91 8.14
CA ASN A 207 18.73 7.18 9.49
C ASN A 207 17.89 8.29 10.11
N VAL A 208 17.56 8.09 11.38
CA VAL A 208 16.79 9.05 12.17
C VAL A 208 17.46 9.21 13.53
N TRP A 209 17.65 10.46 13.96
CA TRP A 209 18.29 10.76 15.23
C TRP A 209 17.72 12.02 15.87
N GLY A 210 17.90 12.13 17.19
CA GLY A 210 17.46 13.27 17.99
C GLY A 210 18.60 14.21 18.38
N GLU A 211 18.26 15.21 19.20
CA GLU A 211 19.14 16.28 19.67
C GLU A 211 20.50 15.79 20.20
N ALA A 212 20.51 14.79 21.09
CA ALA A 212 21.73 14.34 21.76
C ALA A 212 22.78 13.75 20.80
N LEU A 213 22.34 13.22 19.65
CA LEU A 213 23.24 12.73 18.60
C LEU A 213 23.67 13.86 17.67
N GLN A 214 22.78 14.82 17.37
CA GLN A 214 23.12 15.98 16.57
C GLN A 214 24.15 16.88 17.28
N GLU A 215 23.95 17.14 18.58
CA GLU A 215 24.83 17.99 19.37
C GLU A 215 26.24 17.40 19.54
N LYS A 216 26.39 16.07 19.45
CA LYS A 216 27.71 15.43 19.38
C LYS A 216 28.46 15.74 18.08
N ILE A 217 27.73 16.04 17.00
CA ILE A 217 28.30 16.29 15.66
C ILE A 217 28.52 17.80 15.46
N THR A 218 27.54 18.63 15.79
CA THR A 218 27.56 20.08 15.50
C THR A 218 27.91 20.96 16.69
N GLY A 219 27.94 20.41 17.90
CA GLY A 219 27.99 21.17 19.15
C GLY A 219 26.60 21.55 19.67
N PHE A 220 26.54 22.01 20.91
CA PHE A 220 25.30 22.45 21.57
C PHE A 220 24.69 23.67 20.87
N ASP A 221 23.45 23.55 20.42
CA ASP A 221 22.69 24.65 19.80
C ASP A 221 21.23 24.58 20.23
N VAL A 222 20.71 25.69 20.75
CA VAL A 222 19.30 25.86 21.15
C VAL A 222 18.34 25.57 19.99
N ARG A 223 18.79 25.71 18.74
CA ARG A 223 18.00 25.41 17.54
C ARG A 223 17.72 23.91 17.36
N ASN A 224 18.45 23.03 18.05
CA ASN A 224 18.29 21.58 17.95
C ASN A 224 17.24 21.02 18.94
N ILE A 225 16.77 21.84 19.88
CA ILE A 225 15.80 21.42 20.90
C ILE A 225 14.49 20.99 20.22
N ASN A 226 13.97 19.82 20.64
CA ASN A 226 12.74 19.21 20.10
C ASN A 226 12.78 18.94 18.59
N LYS A 227 13.98 18.90 17.97
CA LYS A 227 14.14 18.53 16.57
C LYS A 227 14.51 17.06 16.41
N ILE A 228 13.93 16.47 15.36
CA ILE A 228 14.25 15.13 14.90
C ILE A 228 14.74 15.23 13.47
N PHE A 229 15.92 14.67 13.25
CA PHE A 229 16.65 14.77 12.00
C PHE A 229 16.53 13.47 11.21
N PHE A 230 16.32 13.62 9.90
CA PHE A 230 16.20 12.52 8.96
C PHE A 230 17.26 12.64 7.88
N CYS A 231 17.86 11.52 7.49
CA CYS A 231 18.75 11.43 6.33
C CYS A 231 18.59 10.04 5.71
N GLY A 232 18.58 9.94 4.39
CA GLY A 232 18.42 8.65 3.73
C GLY A 232 18.64 8.70 2.24
N HIS A 233 18.66 7.52 1.64
CA HIS A 233 18.87 7.34 0.21
C HIS A 233 17.80 6.43 -0.38
N LYS A 234 17.27 6.82 -1.54
CA LYS A 234 16.30 6.05 -2.34
C LYS A 234 16.82 5.97 -3.78
N PRO A 235 17.05 4.78 -4.35
CA PRO A 235 17.61 4.64 -5.70
C PRO A 235 16.69 5.30 -6.72
N GLY A 236 17.27 6.08 -7.63
CA GLY A 236 16.53 6.74 -8.71
C GLY A 236 15.73 7.98 -8.30
N VAL A 237 15.85 8.45 -7.05
CA VAL A 237 15.13 9.63 -6.53
C VAL A 237 16.13 10.65 -5.98
N SER A 238 15.91 11.92 -6.25
CA SER A 238 16.75 13.01 -5.71
C SER A 238 16.49 13.25 -4.22
N GLN A 239 17.47 13.79 -3.50
CA GLN A 239 17.34 14.13 -2.06
C GLN A 239 16.17 15.09 -1.80
N ALA A 240 15.91 16.04 -2.70
CA ALA A 240 14.79 16.98 -2.59
C ALA A 240 13.41 16.30 -2.69
N GLN A 241 13.27 15.32 -3.59
CA GLN A 241 12.05 14.52 -3.71
C GLN A 241 11.85 13.64 -2.48
N LEU A 242 12.91 12.97 -2.00
CA LEU A 242 12.85 12.14 -0.81
C LEU A 242 12.48 12.97 0.44
N LYS A 243 13.04 14.18 0.58
CA LYS A 243 12.66 15.13 1.63
C LYS A 243 11.17 15.45 1.60
N SER A 244 10.62 15.72 0.42
CA SER A 244 9.20 16.03 0.27
C SER A 244 8.31 14.83 0.64
N GLU A 245 8.68 13.62 0.24
CA GLU A 245 7.96 12.39 0.58
C GLU A 245 7.93 12.17 2.10
N ILE A 246 9.08 12.30 2.76
CA ILE A 246 9.22 12.09 4.21
C ILE A 246 8.44 13.15 5.00
N LEU A 247 8.57 14.44 4.65
CA LEU A 247 7.86 15.50 5.37
C LEU A 247 6.34 15.38 5.21
N LYS A 248 5.85 15.02 4.01
CA LYS A 248 4.43 14.77 3.77
C LYS A 248 3.90 13.58 4.59
N ALA A 249 4.69 12.52 4.74
CA ALA A 249 4.33 11.40 5.60
C ALA A 249 4.20 11.81 7.08
N LEU A 250 5.03 12.75 7.53
CA LEU A 250 5.07 13.22 8.91
C LEU A 250 3.96 14.24 9.25
N GLU A 251 3.35 14.90 8.27
CA GLU A 251 2.21 15.82 8.49
C GLU A 251 1.02 15.13 9.15
N ASN A 252 0.83 13.84 8.86
CA ASN A 252 -0.26 13.04 9.42
C ASN A 252 0.02 12.54 10.85
N VAL A 253 1.24 12.74 11.36
CA VAL A 253 1.62 12.29 12.71
C VAL A 253 1.11 13.31 13.73
N PRO A 254 0.28 12.91 14.72
CA PRO A 254 -0.19 13.80 15.77
C PRO A 254 0.99 14.44 16.51
N ASN A 255 1.12 15.77 16.44
CA ASN A 255 2.22 16.50 17.06
C ASN A 255 1.92 16.77 18.55
N GLU A 256 1.87 15.72 19.37
CA GLU A 256 1.49 15.82 20.78
C GLU A 256 2.51 16.58 21.65
N LEU A 257 3.73 16.88 21.14
CA LEU A 257 4.84 17.41 21.94
C LEU A 257 5.63 18.55 21.26
N ASN A 258 5.05 19.27 20.30
CA ASN A 258 5.73 20.36 19.57
C ASN A 258 7.08 19.94 18.94
N LYS A 259 7.18 18.70 18.48
CA LYS A 259 8.36 18.19 17.78
C LYS A 259 8.44 18.85 16.40
N ARG A 260 9.67 19.14 15.97
CA ARG A 260 9.98 19.71 14.65
C ARG A 260 10.80 18.70 13.85
N PHE A 261 10.43 18.49 12.60
CA PHE A 261 11.11 17.55 11.72
C PHE A 261 12.02 18.30 10.75
N GLU A 262 13.26 17.85 10.61
CA GLU A 262 14.23 18.45 9.70
C GLU A 262 14.92 17.37 8.89
N TYR A 263 14.96 17.56 7.56
CA TYR A 263 15.70 16.68 6.68
C TYR A 263 17.10 17.24 6.45
N VAL A 264 18.10 16.39 6.65
CA VAL A 264 19.52 16.69 6.46
C VAL A 264 20.00 15.94 5.22
N ASP A 265 20.56 16.68 4.27
CA ASP A 265 21.05 16.10 3.02
C ASP A 265 22.20 15.12 3.27
N THR A 266 22.24 14.06 2.46
CA THR A 266 23.28 13.04 2.55
C THR A 266 24.65 13.64 2.18
N ASN A 267 25.63 13.47 3.07
CA ASN A 267 27.02 13.79 2.77
C ASN A 267 27.69 12.61 2.06
N GLU A 268 27.64 12.60 0.72
CA GLU A 268 28.27 11.57 -0.10
C GLU A 268 29.79 11.77 -0.15
N GLN A 269 30.54 10.88 0.52
CA GLN A 269 31.99 10.88 0.45
C GLN A 269 32.48 9.94 -0.67
N PRO A 270 33.24 10.44 -1.66
CA PRO A 270 33.80 9.59 -2.70
C PRO A 270 34.88 8.70 -2.07
N PHE A 271 34.80 7.38 -2.30
CA PHE A 271 35.87 6.45 -1.97
C PHE A 271 36.44 5.84 -3.25
N THR A 272 37.77 5.68 -3.30
CA THR A 272 38.46 5.07 -4.44
C THR A 272 38.86 3.65 -4.07
N ILE A 273 38.27 2.64 -4.74
CA ILE A 273 38.72 1.25 -4.60
C ILE A 273 39.76 0.96 -5.69
N LYS A 274 40.96 0.53 -5.28
CA LYS A 274 41.98 0.02 -6.19
C LYS A 274 41.78 -1.48 -6.40
N PHE A 275 41.26 -1.86 -7.56
CA PHE A 275 41.17 -3.27 -7.95
C PHE A 275 42.48 -3.74 -8.57
N THR A 276 43.07 -4.80 -8.00
CA THR A 276 44.21 -5.50 -8.60
C THR A 276 43.76 -6.92 -8.94
N GLY A 277 43.60 -7.22 -10.23
CA GLY A 277 43.20 -8.55 -10.70
C GLY A 277 44.32 -9.20 -11.51
N ILE A 278 44.67 -10.44 -11.19
CA ILE A 278 45.61 -11.24 -11.98
C ILE A 278 44.79 -12.23 -12.81
N ALA A 279 44.69 -11.99 -14.12
CA ALA A 279 44.07 -12.93 -15.05
C ALA A 279 45.05 -14.07 -15.36
N ARG A 280 44.71 -15.31 -15.01
CA ARG A 280 45.50 -16.48 -15.40
C ARG A 280 45.24 -16.81 -16.88
N LYS A 281 46.30 -16.81 -17.68
CA LYS A 281 46.24 -17.23 -19.08
C LYS A 281 45.83 -18.71 -19.16
N LYS A 282 44.72 -19.02 -19.83
CA LYS A 282 44.40 -20.40 -20.23
C LYS A 282 45.48 -20.87 -21.21
N CYS A 283 46.39 -21.74 -20.75
CA CYS A 283 47.27 -22.47 -21.65
C CYS A 283 46.42 -23.54 -22.35
N SER A 284 45.96 -23.25 -23.57
CA SER A 284 45.44 -24.31 -24.45
C SER A 284 46.64 -24.98 -25.10
N ASP A 285 46.86 -26.23 -24.71
CA ASP A 285 47.96 -27.05 -25.15
C ASP A 285 47.79 -27.38 -26.64
N ARG A 286 48.55 -26.71 -27.51
CA ARG A 286 48.73 -27.09 -28.93
C ARG A 286 50.13 -26.74 -29.37
N ARG A 287 51.08 -27.65 -29.18
CA ARG A 287 52.24 -27.83 -30.08
C ARG A 287 52.69 -29.29 -30.09
N ARG A 288 51.96 -30.11 -30.86
CA ARG A 288 52.60 -31.12 -31.72
C ARG A 288 53.02 -30.39 -32.99
N SER A 289 54.31 -30.16 -33.18
CA SER A 289 54.90 -30.08 -34.52
C SER A 289 56.38 -30.38 -34.40
N LYS A 290 56.78 -31.46 -35.05
CA LYS A 290 58.16 -31.85 -35.33
C LYS A 290 58.88 -30.71 -36.04
N CYS A 291 60.13 -30.47 -35.68
CA CYS A 291 61.14 -29.96 -36.60
C CYS A 291 62.31 -30.95 -36.56
N TYR A 292 62.86 -31.18 -37.77
CA TYR A 292 63.83 -32.19 -38.17
C TYR A 292 65.10 -32.27 -37.32
#